data_AF-A0AAJ2J9Y7-F1
#
_entry.id   AF-A0AAJ2J9Y7-F1
#
_cell.length_a   1.000
_cell.length_b   1.000
_cell.length_c   1.000
_cell.angle_alpha   90.00
_cell.angle_beta   90.00
_cell.angle_gamma   90.00
#
_symmetry.space_group_name_H-M   'P 1'
#
loop_
_entity.id
_entity.type
_entity.pdbx_description
1 polymer ?
#
loop_
_entity_poly.entity_id
_entity_poly.type
_entity_poly.pdbx_seq_one_letter_code
_entity_poly.pdbx_strand_id
1 'polypeptide(L)'
;MHLIQCKCGAVKGQLNKIGTTNRLICYCTDCRAFAHFLGKAPFVLDEQGGTEIVQVSQQHLFFYQGEHFISAVRLSENGMIRWYAACCGTPIGNTMASRKASFIGLIHSCLDRQQMDKDFGADVAILNTDTALGQAKPKQRGLMGVLVRFIWIVVTNRINGRYKNSPLFNSSGLPRVTPKILNTDELDKLKSDV
;
A
#
# COMPACT_ATOMS: atom_id res chain seq x y z
N MET A 1 4.36 -9.36 -16.05
CA MET A 1 4.04 -7.94 -15.71
C MET A 1 2.69 -7.99 -15.05
N HIS A 2 2.48 -7.24 -13.97
CA HIS A 2 1.20 -7.25 -13.24
C HIS A 2 0.47 -5.93 -13.48
N LEU A 3 -0.82 -5.95 -13.81
CA LEU A 3 -1.57 -4.74 -14.10
C LEU A 3 -2.00 -4.02 -12.80
N ILE A 4 -1.99 -2.69 -12.85
CA ILE A 4 -2.53 -1.83 -11.80
C ILE A 4 -3.62 -0.97 -12.42
N GLN A 5 -4.80 -0.93 -11.80
CA GLN A 5 -5.91 -0.14 -12.31
C GLN A 5 -6.82 0.35 -11.17
N CYS A 6 -7.28 1.60 -11.24
CA CYS A 6 -8.35 2.06 -10.33
C CYS A 6 -9.72 1.52 -10.74
N LYS A 7 -10.70 1.51 -9.83
CA LYS A 7 -12.01 0.90 -10.08
C LYS A 7 -12.75 1.47 -11.30
N CYS A 8 -12.58 2.75 -11.61
CA CYS A 8 -13.22 3.38 -12.77
C CYS A 8 -12.37 3.32 -14.05
N GLY A 9 -11.17 2.74 -14.01
CA GLY A 9 -10.27 2.60 -15.16
C GLY A 9 -9.55 3.87 -15.61
N ALA A 10 -9.77 5.02 -14.95
CA ALA A 10 -9.13 6.29 -15.30
C ALA A 10 -7.62 6.30 -15.03
N VAL A 11 -7.17 5.61 -13.98
CA VAL A 11 -5.76 5.39 -13.65
C VAL A 11 -5.37 3.97 -14.03
N LYS A 12 -4.31 3.85 -14.82
CA LYS A 12 -3.72 2.57 -15.22
C LYS A 12 -2.21 2.60 -15.13
N GLY A 13 -1.66 1.46 -14.74
CA GLY A 13 -0.24 1.25 -14.58
C GLY A 13 0.10 -0.23 -14.60
N GLN A 14 1.35 -0.54 -14.28
CA GLN A 14 1.84 -1.89 -14.21
C GLN A 14 3.05 -2.01 -13.28
N LEU A 15 3.30 -3.25 -12.85
CA LEU A 15 4.54 -3.66 -12.23
C LEU A 15 5.43 -4.38 -13.25
N ASN A 16 6.58 -3.77 -13.52
CA ASN A 16 7.61 -4.29 -14.41
C ASN A 16 8.63 -5.12 -13.64
N LYS A 17 8.96 -6.32 -14.13
CA LYS A 17 10.02 -7.20 -13.59
C LYS A 17 9.91 -7.40 -12.08
N ILE A 18 9.16 -8.42 -11.67
CA ILE A 18 8.88 -8.68 -10.26
C ILE A 18 10.15 -9.22 -9.60
N GLY A 19 10.83 -8.38 -8.83
CA GLY A 19 11.95 -8.79 -7.96
C GLY A 19 11.45 -9.41 -6.66
N THR A 20 12.17 -9.22 -5.57
CA THR A 20 11.69 -9.64 -4.23
C THR A 20 10.39 -8.93 -3.88
N THR A 21 9.40 -9.69 -3.45
CA THR A 21 8.08 -9.19 -3.01
C THR A 21 7.70 -9.76 -1.64
N ASN A 22 6.78 -9.09 -0.96
CA ASN A 22 6.01 -9.66 0.15
C ASN A 22 4.53 -9.64 -0.21
N ARG A 23 3.79 -10.62 0.29
CA ARG A 23 2.33 -10.62 0.30
C ARG A 23 1.84 -10.87 1.71
N LEU A 24 0.97 -9.99 2.21
CA LEU A 24 0.47 -10.07 3.58
C LEU A 24 -0.94 -9.52 3.71
N ILE A 25 -1.66 -9.94 4.73
CA ILE A 25 -2.86 -9.25 5.23
C ILE A 25 -2.49 -8.56 6.52
N CYS A 26 -2.78 -7.26 6.59
CA CYS A 26 -2.52 -6.41 7.75
C CYS A 26 -3.84 -6.03 8.42
N TYR A 27 -3.94 -6.30 9.73
CA TYR A 27 -5.13 -6.01 10.54
C TYR A 27 -4.99 -4.74 11.39
N CYS A 28 -3.98 -3.90 11.13
CA CYS A 28 -3.77 -2.68 11.91
C CYS A 28 -4.90 -1.65 11.67
N THR A 29 -5.22 -0.88 12.72
CA THR A 29 -6.26 0.15 12.67
C THR A 29 -6.00 1.21 11.60
N ASP A 30 -4.75 1.49 11.25
CA ASP A 30 -4.42 2.46 10.19
C ASP A 30 -4.73 1.95 8.78
N CYS A 31 -4.58 0.64 8.49
CA CYS A 31 -4.98 0.10 7.19
C CYS A 31 -6.50 0.21 7.03
N ARG A 32 -7.22 -0.07 8.11
CA ARG A 32 -8.66 0.08 8.20
C ARG A 32 -9.10 1.53 8.04
N ALA A 33 -8.56 2.45 8.83
CA ALA A 33 -8.86 3.88 8.75
C ALA A 33 -8.63 4.45 7.35
N PHE A 34 -7.60 3.98 6.62
CA PHE A 34 -7.39 4.38 5.24
C PHE A 34 -8.51 3.91 4.29
N ALA A 35 -8.98 2.68 4.46
CA ALA A 35 -10.10 2.18 3.67
C ALA A 35 -11.40 2.95 3.96
N HIS A 36 -11.65 3.32 5.23
CA HIS A 36 -12.79 4.16 5.63
C HIS A 36 -12.65 5.60 5.12
N PHE A 37 -11.46 6.20 5.18
CA PHE A 37 -11.19 7.54 4.65
C PHE A 37 -11.61 7.68 3.18
N LEU A 38 -11.40 6.62 2.39
CA LEU A 38 -11.76 6.59 0.98
C LEU A 38 -13.22 6.16 0.72
N GLY A 39 -13.97 5.79 1.75
CA GLY A 39 -15.29 5.18 1.62
C GLY A 39 -15.26 3.84 0.87
N LYS A 40 -14.14 3.10 0.94
CA LYS A 40 -13.92 1.83 0.20
C LYS A 40 -13.77 0.60 1.09
N ALA A 41 -14.04 0.72 2.39
CA ALA A 41 -13.95 -0.40 3.33
C ALA A 41 -14.58 -1.71 2.81
N PRO A 42 -15.82 -1.75 2.26
CA PRO A 42 -16.41 -2.99 1.74
C PRO A 42 -15.69 -3.64 0.55
N PHE A 43 -14.82 -2.90 -0.15
CA PHE A 43 -14.07 -3.40 -1.31
C PHE A 43 -12.60 -3.73 -0.97
N VAL A 44 -12.14 -3.34 0.21
CA VAL A 44 -10.72 -3.37 0.59
C VAL A 44 -10.48 -4.29 1.78
N LEU A 45 -11.39 -4.30 2.75
CA LEU A 45 -11.26 -5.05 3.98
C LEU A 45 -11.86 -6.46 3.83
N ASP A 46 -11.21 -7.44 4.44
CA ASP A 46 -11.85 -8.72 4.73
C ASP A 46 -12.85 -8.60 5.90
N GLU A 47 -13.54 -9.69 6.19
CA GLU A 47 -14.57 -9.78 7.25
C GLU A 47 -14.05 -9.39 8.65
N GLN A 48 -12.75 -9.52 8.90
CA GLN A 48 -12.10 -9.21 10.17
C GLN A 48 -11.33 -7.87 10.12
N GLY A 49 -11.56 -7.04 9.09
CA GLY A 49 -10.95 -5.73 8.94
C GLY A 49 -9.51 -5.74 8.42
N GLY A 50 -9.07 -6.85 7.84
CA GLY A 50 -7.74 -7.02 7.26
C GLY A 50 -7.62 -6.45 5.85
N THR A 51 -6.50 -5.82 5.54
CA THR A 51 -6.18 -5.36 4.18
C THR A 51 -5.05 -6.20 3.58
N GLU A 52 -5.30 -6.82 2.43
CA GLU A 52 -4.26 -7.53 1.69
C GLU A 52 -3.34 -6.56 0.91
N ILE A 53 -2.04 -6.74 1.09
CA ILE A 53 -0.99 -5.84 0.64
C ILE A 53 0.13 -6.64 -0.04
N VAL A 54 0.55 -6.18 -1.21
CA VAL A 54 1.76 -6.66 -1.89
C VAL A 54 2.86 -5.61 -1.78
N GLN A 55 3.96 -5.90 -1.10
CA GLN A 55 5.10 -4.99 -1.02
C GLN A 55 6.11 -5.29 -2.13
N VAL A 56 6.49 -4.24 -2.86
CA VAL A 56 7.49 -4.29 -3.95
C VAL A 56 8.41 -3.08 -3.89
N SER A 57 9.52 -3.10 -4.63
CA SER A 57 10.30 -1.87 -4.85
C SER A 57 9.52 -0.88 -5.75
N GLN A 58 9.55 0.40 -5.39
CA GLN A 58 8.90 1.49 -6.13
C GLN A 58 9.39 1.61 -7.58
N GLN A 59 10.62 1.20 -7.88
CA GLN A 59 11.16 1.25 -9.24
C GLN A 59 10.39 0.38 -10.25
N HIS A 60 9.66 -0.63 -9.75
CA HIS A 60 8.88 -1.54 -10.57
C HIS A 60 7.52 -0.94 -10.94
N LEU A 61 7.08 0.07 -10.21
CA LEU A 61 5.81 0.75 -10.43
C LEU A 61 5.94 1.75 -11.58
N PHE A 62 5.01 1.66 -12.53
CA PHE A 62 4.89 2.57 -13.64
C PHE A 62 3.42 2.90 -13.89
N PHE A 63 3.08 4.17 -14.05
CA PHE A 63 1.76 4.59 -14.50
C PHE A 63 1.88 5.07 -15.95
N TYR A 64 0.93 4.67 -16.79
CA TYR A 64 0.88 5.10 -18.20
C TYR A 64 -0.42 5.83 -18.53
N GLN A 65 -1.36 5.91 -17.59
CA GLN A 65 -2.61 6.64 -17.74
C GLN A 65 -3.06 7.22 -16.40
N GLY A 66 -3.55 8.46 -16.40
CA GLY A 66 -4.23 9.05 -15.25
C GLY A 66 -3.33 9.46 -14.08
N GLU A 67 -2.03 9.69 -14.29
CA GLU A 67 -1.11 10.12 -13.22
C GLU A 67 -1.60 11.38 -12.47
N HIS A 68 -2.31 12.29 -13.16
CA HIS A 68 -2.87 13.50 -12.55
C HIS A 68 -3.99 13.22 -11.54
N PHE A 69 -4.58 12.02 -11.54
CA PHE A 69 -5.54 11.60 -10.51
C PHE A 69 -4.87 10.98 -9.28
N ILE A 70 -3.54 10.79 -9.27
CA ILE A 70 -2.86 10.27 -8.09
C ILE A 70 -2.91 11.32 -6.98
N SER A 71 -3.34 10.92 -5.79
CA SER A 71 -3.41 11.77 -4.61
C SER A 71 -2.90 11.02 -3.39
N ALA A 72 -2.62 11.76 -2.32
CA ALA A 72 -2.03 11.20 -1.12
C ALA A 72 -2.67 11.75 0.16
N VAL A 73 -2.68 10.91 1.20
CA VAL A 73 -3.06 11.27 2.56
C VAL A 73 -2.03 10.71 3.55
N ARG A 74 -1.82 11.40 4.67
CA ARG A 74 -1.13 10.89 5.86
C ARG A 74 -2.14 10.92 7.00
N LEU A 75 -2.27 9.79 7.69
CA LEU A 75 -3.19 9.68 8.83
C LEU A 75 -2.72 10.50 10.04
N SER A 76 -1.43 10.81 10.11
CA SER A 76 -0.84 11.70 11.10
C SER A 76 0.39 12.40 10.51
N GLU A 77 0.88 13.45 11.18
CA GLU A 77 2.05 14.22 10.74
C GLU A 77 3.32 13.39 10.52
N ASN A 78 3.46 12.26 11.24
CA ASN A 78 4.61 11.37 11.16
C ASN A 78 4.30 10.02 10.50
N GLY A 79 3.04 9.81 10.09
CA GLY A 79 2.60 8.56 9.48
C GLY A 79 3.14 8.32 8.06
N MET A 80 2.93 7.09 7.57
CA MET A 80 3.19 6.71 6.17
C MET A 80 2.36 7.55 5.20
N ILE A 81 2.87 7.72 3.98
CA ILE A 81 2.11 8.33 2.88
C ILE A 81 1.26 7.25 2.23
N ARG A 82 -0.04 7.50 2.14
CA ARG A 82 -1.03 6.58 1.57
C ARG A 82 -1.58 7.17 0.27
N TRP A 83 -1.33 6.47 -0.82
CA TRP A 83 -1.60 6.87 -2.19
C TRP A 83 -2.91 6.27 -2.68
N TYR A 84 -3.70 7.05 -3.40
CA TYR A 84 -4.99 6.66 -3.96
C TYR A 84 -5.29 7.39 -5.27
N ALA A 85 -6.23 6.85 -6.05
CA ALA A 85 -6.75 7.49 -7.25
C ALA A 85 -7.94 8.39 -6.89
N ALA A 86 -7.79 9.71 -6.97
CA ALA A 86 -8.80 10.70 -6.60
C ALA A 86 -10.08 10.62 -7.44
N CYS A 87 -9.98 10.18 -8.70
CA CYS A 87 -11.14 10.03 -9.61
C CYS A 87 -12.26 9.12 -9.06
N CYS A 88 -11.93 8.14 -8.21
CA CYS A 88 -12.94 7.24 -7.65
C CYS A 88 -12.66 6.79 -6.22
N GLY A 89 -11.57 7.24 -5.60
CA GLY A 89 -11.14 6.85 -4.27
C GLY A 89 -10.54 5.45 -4.18
N THR A 90 -10.06 4.84 -5.27
CA THR A 90 -9.41 3.52 -5.17
C THR A 90 -8.07 3.64 -4.45
N PRO A 91 -7.83 2.90 -3.34
CA PRO A 91 -6.52 2.88 -2.71
C PRO A 91 -5.51 2.20 -3.62
N ILE A 92 -4.32 2.78 -3.71
CA ILE A 92 -3.21 2.25 -4.53
C ILE A 92 -2.18 1.58 -3.62
N GLY A 93 -1.70 2.28 -2.60
CA GLY A 93 -0.68 1.72 -1.72
C GLY A 93 -0.10 2.71 -0.74
N ASN A 94 0.90 2.30 0.02
CA ASN A 94 1.58 3.15 0.99
C ASN A 94 3.10 3.08 0.90
N THR A 95 3.75 4.20 1.19
CA THR A 95 5.20 4.36 1.22
C THR A 95 5.61 5.02 2.53
N MET A 96 6.89 4.89 2.89
CA MET A 96 7.46 5.79 3.90
C MET A 96 7.43 7.23 3.41
N ALA A 97 7.51 8.18 4.34
CA ALA A 97 7.68 9.59 4.01
C ALA A 97 8.98 9.87 3.25
N SER A 98 10.03 9.09 3.51
CA SER A 98 11.31 9.17 2.82
C SER A 98 11.40 8.17 1.68
N ARG A 99 11.72 8.66 0.46
CA ARG A 99 12.02 7.80 -0.70
C ARG A 99 13.18 6.82 -0.49
N LYS A 100 14.03 7.04 0.52
CA LYS A 100 15.21 6.19 0.78
C LYS A 100 14.85 4.72 1.01
N ALA A 101 13.69 4.43 1.59
CA ALA A 101 13.23 3.04 1.75
C ALA A 101 12.83 2.39 0.41
N SER A 102 12.33 3.18 -0.55
CA SER A 102 12.02 2.76 -1.92
C SER A 102 11.12 1.51 -2.06
N PHE A 103 10.25 1.26 -1.10
CA PHE A 103 9.19 0.25 -1.23
C PHE A 103 7.82 0.91 -1.35
N ILE A 104 6.86 0.20 -1.92
CA ILE A 104 5.44 0.49 -1.82
C ILE A 104 4.70 -0.79 -1.42
N GLY A 105 3.80 -0.70 -0.44
CA GLY A 105 2.80 -1.72 -0.16
C GLY A 105 1.54 -1.43 -0.96
N LEU A 106 1.32 -2.14 -2.05
CA LEU A 106 0.18 -1.98 -2.94
C LEU A 106 -1.04 -2.69 -2.36
N ILE A 107 -2.19 -2.02 -2.39
CA ILE A 107 -3.45 -2.58 -1.89
C ILE A 107 -4.08 -3.46 -2.97
N HIS A 108 -4.50 -4.66 -2.61
CA HIS A 108 -5.03 -5.66 -3.55
C HIS A 108 -6.15 -5.14 -4.48
N SER A 109 -6.95 -4.18 -4.02
CA SER A 109 -8.10 -3.65 -4.78
C SER A 109 -7.73 -2.88 -6.05
N CYS A 110 -6.46 -2.51 -6.24
CA CYS A 110 -5.97 -1.92 -7.50
C CYS A 110 -5.13 -2.89 -8.35
N LEU A 111 -4.99 -4.15 -7.92
CA LEU A 111 -4.20 -5.19 -8.56
C LEU A 111 -5.11 -6.12 -9.39
N ASP A 112 -4.54 -6.77 -10.40
CA ASP A 112 -5.25 -7.84 -11.11
C ASP A 112 -5.35 -9.07 -10.20
N ARG A 113 -6.50 -9.20 -9.53
CA ARG A 113 -6.75 -10.24 -8.53
C ARG A 113 -6.55 -11.65 -9.08
N GLN A 114 -6.82 -11.89 -10.36
CA GLN A 114 -6.69 -13.22 -10.97
C GLN A 114 -5.24 -13.63 -11.16
N GLN A 115 -4.32 -12.67 -11.27
CA GLN A 115 -2.89 -12.94 -11.49
C GLN A 115 -2.07 -12.86 -10.19
N MET A 116 -2.64 -12.45 -9.06
CA MET A 116 -1.88 -12.20 -7.82
C MET A 116 -1.11 -13.43 -7.31
N ASP A 117 -1.73 -14.61 -7.30
CA ASP A 117 -1.08 -15.85 -6.83
C ASP A 117 0.08 -16.24 -7.74
N LYS A 118 -0.10 -16.08 -9.05
CA LYS A 118 0.93 -16.35 -10.06
C LYS A 118 2.10 -15.37 -9.96
N ASP A 119 1.79 -14.09 -9.75
CA ASP A 119 2.78 -13.01 -9.82
C ASP A 119 3.49 -12.75 -8.49
N PHE A 120 2.85 -13.02 -7.36
CA PHE A 120 3.37 -12.72 -6.01
C PHE A 120 3.44 -13.92 -5.07
N GLY A 121 3.03 -15.10 -5.54
CA GLY A 121 2.94 -16.32 -4.73
C GLY A 121 1.64 -16.41 -3.93
N ALA A 122 1.25 -17.63 -3.59
CA ALA A 122 0.06 -17.94 -2.79
C ALA A 122 0.29 -17.78 -1.27
N ASP A 123 1.55 -17.70 -0.83
CA ASP A 123 1.88 -17.54 0.59
C ASP A 123 1.59 -16.12 1.07
N VAL A 124 0.54 -15.99 1.89
CA VAL A 124 0.14 -14.72 2.49
C VAL A 124 0.51 -14.70 3.97
N ALA A 125 1.37 -13.76 4.39
CA ALA A 125 1.64 -13.51 5.81
C ALA A 125 0.45 -12.81 6.48
N ILE A 126 0.25 -13.00 7.78
CA ILE A 126 -0.88 -12.45 8.54
C ILE A 126 -0.29 -11.65 9.69
N LEU A 127 -0.45 -10.32 9.68
CA LEU A 127 0.25 -9.41 10.60
C LEU A 127 -0.70 -8.47 11.35
N ASN A 128 -0.27 -7.99 12.51
CA ASN A 128 -0.98 -7.00 13.34
C ASN A 128 -2.38 -7.44 13.76
N THR A 129 -2.55 -8.73 14.06
CA THR A 129 -3.85 -9.37 14.32
C THR A 129 -4.49 -8.94 15.64
N ASP A 130 -3.74 -8.30 16.54
CA ASP A 130 -4.23 -7.81 17.83
C ASP A 130 -5.38 -6.80 17.68
N THR A 131 -5.49 -6.12 16.54
CA THR A 131 -6.56 -5.15 16.25
C THR A 131 -7.54 -5.64 15.17
N ALA A 132 -7.53 -6.93 14.85
CA ALA A 132 -8.54 -7.55 14.01
C ALA A 132 -9.93 -7.50 14.67
N LEU A 133 -10.96 -7.41 13.85
CA LEU A 133 -12.36 -7.37 14.26
C LEU A 133 -12.90 -8.77 14.51
N GLY A 134 -14.01 -8.86 15.25
CA GLY A 134 -14.70 -10.12 15.53
C GLY A 134 -14.09 -10.92 16.68
N GLN A 135 -14.74 -12.04 16.99
CA GLN A 135 -14.28 -13.01 17.99
C GLN A 135 -13.35 -14.03 17.34
N ALA A 136 -12.35 -14.50 18.10
CA ALA A 136 -11.25 -15.34 17.63
C ALA A 136 -10.41 -14.68 16.51
N LYS A 137 -9.50 -13.79 16.93
CA LYS A 137 -8.59 -13.07 16.03
C LYS A 137 -7.69 -14.03 15.23
N PRO A 138 -7.30 -13.68 13.99
CA PRO A 138 -6.39 -14.50 13.21
C PRO A 138 -5.04 -14.65 13.93
N LYS A 139 -4.36 -15.79 13.70
CA LYS A 139 -3.02 -16.00 14.27
C LYS A 139 -1.96 -15.32 13.40
N GLN A 140 -1.16 -14.45 14.01
CA GLN A 140 -0.03 -13.83 13.34
C GLN A 140 0.96 -14.89 12.82
N ARG A 141 1.38 -14.77 11.55
CA ARG A 141 2.35 -15.65 10.90
C ARG A 141 3.12 -14.94 9.79
N GLY A 142 4.34 -15.41 9.51
CA GLY A 142 5.15 -14.92 8.38
C GLY A 142 5.91 -13.60 8.60
N LEU A 143 5.82 -13.01 9.81
CA LEU A 143 6.47 -11.73 10.14
C LEU A 143 7.96 -11.71 9.80
N MET A 144 8.72 -12.72 10.20
CA MET A 144 10.17 -12.73 9.97
C MET A 144 10.51 -12.79 8.48
N GLY A 145 9.78 -13.57 7.69
CA GLY A 145 9.93 -13.60 6.24
C GLY A 145 9.62 -12.26 5.58
N VAL A 146 8.57 -11.57 6.05
CA VAL A 146 8.23 -10.21 5.58
C VAL A 146 9.35 -9.22 5.88
N LEU A 147 9.88 -9.24 7.11
CA LEU A 147 10.96 -8.35 7.55
C LEU A 147 12.25 -8.57 6.74
N VAL A 148 12.67 -9.82 6.54
CA VAL A 148 13.88 -10.14 5.78
C VAL A 148 13.76 -9.63 4.34
N ARG A 149 12.65 -9.93 3.66
CA ARG A 149 12.43 -9.47 2.28
C ARG A 149 12.27 -7.96 2.17
N PHE A 150 11.66 -7.31 3.18
CA PHE A 150 11.56 -5.86 3.27
C PHE A 150 12.96 -5.22 3.37
N ILE A 151 13.80 -5.70 4.29
CA ILE A 151 15.18 -5.23 4.46
C ILE A 151 15.94 -5.43 3.14
N TRP A 152 15.78 -6.58 2.49
CA TRP A 152 16.40 -6.87 1.20
C TRP A 152 16.01 -5.87 0.09
N ILE A 153 14.71 -5.54 -0.02
CA ILE A 153 14.22 -4.50 -0.94
C ILE A 153 14.91 -3.17 -0.64
N VAL A 154 14.92 -2.73 0.63
CA VAL A 154 15.51 -1.44 1.02
C VAL A 154 17.00 -1.40 0.70
N VAL A 155 17.77 -2.38 1.18
CA VAL A 155 19.23 -2.42 1.03
C VAL A 155 19.63 -2.48 -0.44
N THR A 156 19.00 -3.36 -1.23
CA THR A 156 19.31 -3.50 -2.66
C THR A 156 19.04 -2.21 -3.44
N ASN A 157 17.94 -1.50 -3.13
CA ASN A 157 17.63 -0.24 -3.80
C ASN A 157 18.53 0.92 -3.35
N ARG A 158 19.00 0.90 -2.09
CA ARG A 158 19.98 1.86 -1.56
C ARG A 158 21.34 1.70 -2.22
N ILE A 159 21.87 0.49 -2.27
CA ILE A 159 23.20 0.18 -2.85
C ILE A 159 23.23 0.52 -4.33
N ASN A 160 22.20 0.12 -5.09
CA ASN A 160 22.17 0.33 -6.54
C ASN A 160 21.69 1.72 -6.96
N GLY A 161 21.48 2.66 -6.02
CA GLY A 161 20.95 4.00 -6.30
C GLY A 161 19.50 4.06 -6.80
N ARG A 162 18.87 2.90 -7.04
CA ARG A 162 17.50 2.72 -7.54
C ARG A 162 16.43 3.31 -6.63
N TYR A 163 16.75 3.58 -5.37
CA TYR A 163 15.86 4.33 -4.45
C TYR A 163 15.47 5.73 -4.95
N LYS A 164 16.19 6.25 -5.95
CA LYS A 164 15.86 7.51 -6.62
C LYS A 164 14.77 7.37 -7.69
N ASN A 165 14.52 6.14 -8.16
CA ASN A 165 13.58 5.84 -9.24
C ASN A 165 12.22 5.51 -8.63
N SER A 166 11.32 6.49 -8.64
CA SER A 166 9.95 6.31 -8.16
C SER A 166 9.00 7.20 -8.96
N PRO A 167 7.83 6.69 -9.38
CA PRO A 167 6.80 7.53 -9.99
C PRO A 167 6.05 8.37 -8.94
N LEU A 168 6.34 8.22 -7.65
CA LEU A 168 5.61 8.88 -6.54
C LEU A 168 6.41 10.01 -5.88
N PHE A 169 7.72 10.07 -6.10
CA PHE A 169 8.61 11.09 -5.54
C PHE A 169 9.33 11.84 -6.67
N ASN A 170 9.55 13.14 -6.50
CA ASN A 170 10.29 13.94 -7.45
C ASN A 170 11.81 13.75 -7.31
N SER A 171 12.60 14.39 -8.19
CA SER A 171 14.06 14.31 -8.19
C SER A 171 14.70 14.74 -6.86
N SER A 172 14.13 15.76 -6.20
CA SER A 172 14.50 16.23 -4.86
C SER A 172 14.16 15.24 -3.75
N GLY A 173 13.30 14.26 -4.01
CA GLY A 173 12.89 13.22 -3.06
C GLY A 173 11.69 13.59 -2.21
N LEU A 174 10.96 14.65 -2.56
CA LEU A 174 9.67 14.98 -1.99
C LEU A 174 8.55 14.22 -2.73
N PRO A 175 7.42 13.92 -2.06
CA PRO A 175 6.24 13.38 -2.73
C PRO A 175 5.84 14.26 -3.92
N ARG A 176 5.46 13.66 -5.07
CA ARG A 176 5.01 14.43 -6.25
C ARG A 176 3.69 15.15 -6.02
N VAL A 177 2.92 14.73 -5.02
CA VAL A 177 1.67 15.37 -4.58
C VAL A 177 1.77 15.63 -3.09
N THR A 178 1.39 16.83 -2.66
CA THR A 178 1.33 17.19 -1.24
C THR A 178 0.26 16.35 -0.55
N PRO A 179 0.61 15.48 0.42
CA PRO A 179 -0.39 14.67 1.10
C PRO A 179 -1.32 15.53 1.97
N LYS A 180 -2.64 15.28 1.94
CA LYS A 180 -3.54 15.77 3.00
C LYS A 180 -3.09 15.14 4.32
N ILE A 181 -2.91 15.93 5.37
CA ILE A 181 -2.64 15.42 6.72
C ILE A 181 -3.96 15.45 7.48
N LEU A 182 -4.37 14.32 8.04
CA LEU A 182 -5.52 14.28 8.92
C LEU A 182 -5.16 14.85 10.28
N ASN A 183 -6.10 15.58 10.89
CA ASN A 183 -5.99 15.92 12.30
C ASN A 183 -6.40 14.74 13.20
N THR A 184 -6.17 14.88 14.50
CA THR A 184 -6.45 13.83 15.49
C THR A 184 -7.93 13.43 15.49
N ASP A 185 -8.85 14.40 15.48
CA ASP A 185 -10.30 14.13 15.52
C ASP A 185 -10.79 13.39 14.27
N GLU A 186 -10.31 13.78 13.08
CA GLU A 186 -10.59 13.09 11.82
C GLU A 186 -10.10 11.64 11.87
N LEU A 187 -8.90 11.40 12.40
CA LEU A 187 -8.34 10.06 12.51
C LEU A 187 -9.10 9.19 13.53
N ASP A 188 -9.42 9.76 14.69
CA ASP A 188 -10.11 9.04 15.75
C ASP A 188 -11.49 8.60 15.31
N LYS A 189 -12.22 9.47 14.60
CA LYS A 189 -13.50 9.13 13.97
C LYS A 189 -13.37 7.93 13.00
N LEU A 190 -12.35 7.95 12.15
CA LEU A 190 -12.09 6.84 11.21
C LEU A 190 -11.72 5.52 11.91
N LYS A 191 -11.19 5.59 13.13
CA LYS A 191 -10.82 4.42 13.93
C LYS A 191 -11.95 3.92 14.82
N SER A 192 -12.89 4.80 15.20
CA SER A 192 -14.06 4.47 16.02
C SER A 192 -15.23 3.91 15.21
N ASP A 193 -15.34 4.26 13.92
CA ASP A 193 -16.43 3.83 13.02
C ASP A 193 -16.34 2.33 12.62
N VAL A 194 -15.66 1.49 13.41
CA VAL A 194 -15.35 0.09 13.08
C VAL A 194 -15.36 -0.87 14.26
#